data_AF-A0A183FRL8-F1
#
_entry.id   AF-A0A183FRL8-F1
#
_cell.length_a   1.000
_cell.length_b   1.000
_cell.length_c   1.000
_cell.angle_alpha   90.00
_cell.angle_beta   90.00
_cell.angle_gamma   90.00
#
_symmetry.space_group_name_H-M   'P 1'
#
loop_
_entity.id
_entity.type
_entity.pdbx_description
1 polymer ?
#
loop_
_entity_poly.entity_id
_entity_poly.type
_entity_poly.pdbx_seq_one_letter_code
_entity_poly.pdbx_strand_id
1 'polypeptide(L)'
;MSRSFFTTMCATKFSEVDYDCYFYGGLPAYLEEPWKPQCRTLYGRIVINAESNLTEARLEELFRNITSVVGKVAVEQTLLKRLTFLKNVAAFSTLAISENALLTQLSLDKLNSSDGKIVVVRNPLLNMSKLCDRMDKISNGYRMIAGNKADCGESSTG
;
A
#
# COMPACT_ATOMS: atom_id res chain seq x y z
N MET A 1 34.19 -38.39 38.70
CA MET A 1 32.81 -37.89 38.57
C MET A 1 32.87 -36.51 37.92
N SER A 2 32.75 -36.44 36.59
CA SER A 2 32.75 -35.16 35.87
C SER A 2 31.29 -34.78 35.57
N ARG A 3 30.86 -33.61 36.06
CA ARG A 3 29.53 -33.06 35.82
C ARG A 3 29.48 -32.46 34.42
N SER A 4 28.67 -33.03 33.55
CA SER A 4 28.38 -32.46 32.23
C SER A 4 27.39 -31.31 32.41
N PHE A 5 27.81 -30.08 32.08
CA PHE A 5 26.93 -28.93 31.98
C PHE A 5 26.31 -28.92 30.58
N PHE A 6 24.99 -29.09 30.50
CA PHE A 6 24.23 -28.76 29.30
C PHE A 6 24.19 -27.24 29.15
N THR A 7 24.92 -26.72 28.16
CA THR A 7 24.74 -25.35 27.72
C THR A 7 23.52 -25.30 26.80
N THR A 8 22.38 -24.88 27.35
CA THR A 8 21.23 -24.46 26.54
C THR A 8 21.64 -23.21 25.76
N MET A 9 21.97 -23.37 24.48
CA MET A 9 22.07 -22.24 23.55
C MET A 9 20.66 -21.65 23.38
N CYS A 10 20.48 -20.42 23.87
CA CYS A 10 19.32 -19.61 23.53
C CYS A 10 19.40 -19.29 22.04
N ALA A 11 18.61 -19.96 21.21
CA ALA A 11 18.47 -19.64 19.80
C ALA A 11 17.78 -18.28 19.68
N THR A 12 18.57 -17.19 19.68
CA THR A 12 18.11 -15.91 19.18
C THR A 12 17.82 -16.09 17.70
N LYS A 13 16.53 -16.22 17.39
CA LYS A 13 16.00 -16.18 16.03
C LYS A 13 16.29 -14.78 15.48
N PHE A 14 17.47 -14.59 14.89
CA PHE A 14 17.67 -13.49 13.95
C PHE A 14 16.56 -13.67 12.92
N SER A 15 15.63 -12.72 12.82
CA SER A 15 14.67 -12.71 11.73
C SER A 15 15.50 -12.61 10.46
N GLU A 16 15.66 -13.70 9.73
CA GLU A 16 16.13 -13.64 8.36
C GLU A 16 15.27 -12.58 7.66
N VAL A 17 15.93 -11.56 7.13
CA VAL A 17 15.28 -10.54 6.33
C VAL A 17 14.69 -11.28 5.14
N ASP A 18 13.36 -11.34 5.07
CA ASP A 18 12.66 -12.05 4.00
C ASP A 18 12.73 -11.22 2.71
N TYR A 19 13.87 -11.34 2.02
CA TYR A 19 14.14 -10.64 0.76
C TYR A 19 13.09 -10.95 -0.32
N ASP A 20 12.35 -12.06 -0.20
CA ASP A 20 11.29 -12.45 -1.12
C ASP A 20 10.05 -11.54 -1.07
N CYS A 21 9.98 -10.65 -0.06
CA CYS A 21 8.89 -9.69 0.11
C CYS A 21 9.31 -8.24 -0.17
N TYR A 22 10.45 -8.03 -0.86
CA TYR A 22 10.93 -6.71 -1.26
C TYR A 22 10.66 -6.42 -2.73
N PHE A 23 10.21 -5.21 -3.02
CA PHE A 23 10.05 -4.73 -4.40
C PHE A 23 10.39 -3.25 -4.53
N TYR A 24 11.19 -2.91 -5.55
CA TYR A 24 11.56 -1.53 -5.87
C TYR A 24 11.45 -1.27 -7.36
N GLY A 25 10.55 -0.38 -7.75
CA GLY A 25 10.43 0.10 -9.13
C GLY A 25 8.99 0.15 -9.64
N GLY A 26 8.88 0.30 -10.96
CA GLY A 26 7.63 0.08 -11.69
C GLY A 26 7.29 -1.41 -11.71
N LEU A 27 6.02 -1.76 -11.49
CA LEU A 27 5.52 -3.12 -11.54
C LEU A 27 5.04 -3.43 -12.96
N PRO A 28 5.78 -4.21 -13.76
CA PRO A 28 5.41 -4.46 -15.15
C PRO A 28 4.49 -5.67 -15.27
N ALA A 29 3.63 -5.69 -16.30
CA ALA A 29 2.66 -6.77 -16.51
C ALA A 29 3.28 -8.15 -16.76
N TYR A 30 4.51 -8.21 -17.29
CA TYR A 30 5.19 -9.48 -17.59
C TYR A 30 5.71 -10.20 -16.35
N LEU A 31 5.69 -9.56 -15.17
CA LEU A 31 6.27 -10.14 -13.97
C LEU A 31 5.24 -11.00 -13.24
N GLU A 32 5.47 -12.32 -13.28
CA GLU A 32 4.53 -13.31 -12.74
C GLU A 32 4.53 -13.38 -11.20
N GLU A 33 5.69 -13.18 -10.56
CA GLU A 33 5.83 -13.25 -9.11
C GLU A 33 6.77 -12.15 -8.59
N PRO A 34 6.27 -10.90 -8.41
CA PRO A 34 7.06 -9.78 -7.88
C PRO A 34 7.46 -9.95 -6.41
N TRP A 35 6.72 -10.79 -5.70
CA TRP A 35 6.97 -11.20 -4.33
C TRP A 35 6.30 -12.55 -4.13
N LYS A 36 6.75 -13.27 -3.10
CA LYS A 36 6.21 -14.60 -2.85
C LYS A 36 4.78 -14.56 -2.29
N PRO A 37 3.94 -15.58 -2.59
CA PRO A 37 2.55 -15.60 -2.12
C PRO A 37 2.39 -15.57 -0.60
N GLN A 38 3.38 -16.00 0.19
CA GLN A 38 3.33 -15.96 1.66
C GLN A 38 3.52 -14.55 2.24
N CYS A 39 3.96 -13.58 1.44
CA CYS A 39 4.20 -12.22 1.93
C CYS A 39 2.92 -11.63 2.53
N ARG A 40 3.02 -11.18 3.78
CA ARG A 40 1.97 -10.41 4.48
C ARG A 40 2.30 -8.93 4.57
N THR A 41 3.59 -8.63 4.63
CA THR A 41 4.16 -7.30 4.60
C THR A 41 5.05 -7.20 3.38
N LEU A 42 4.82 -6.18 2.54
CA LEU A 42 5.74 -5.83 1.46
C LEU A 42 6.65 -4.69 1.89
N TYR A 43 7.90 -4.76 1.49
CA TYR A 43 8.89 -3.74 1.74
C TYR A 43 9.32 -3.08 0.42
N GLY A 44 9.40 -1.75 0.42
CA GLY A 44 10.03 -0.99 -0.66
C GLY A 44 9.10 -0.02 -1.38
N ARG A 45 9.36 0.20 -2.68
CA ARG A 45 8.69 1.21 -3.50
C ARG A 45 8.05 0.54 -4.71
N ILE A 46 6.73 0.41 -4.68
CA ILE A 46 5.93 -0.16 -5.76
C ILE A 46 5.28 0.99 -6.54
N VAL A 47 5.56 1.09 -7.82
CA VAL A 47 4.96 2.07 -8.74
C VAL A 47 4.10 1.32 -9.75
N ILE A 48 2.82 1.69 -9.84
CA ILE A 48 1.88 1.20 -10.84
C ILE A 48 1.50 2.40 -11.69
N ASN A 49 1.88 2.39 -12.96
CA ASN A 49 1.68 3.55 -13.83
C ASN A 49 1.18 3.16 -15.23
N ALA A 50 1.18 4.11 -16.18
CA ALA A 50 0.79 3.88 -17.56
C ALA A 50 1.61 2.77 -18.26
N GLU A 51 2.88 2.58 -17.86
CA GLU A 51 3.79 1.58 -18.44
C GLU A 51 3.59 0.18 -17.84
N SER A 52 2.98 0.09 -16.65
CA SER A 52 2.74 -1.19 -15.97
C SER A 52 1.86 -2.14 -16.79
N ASN A 53 0.87 -1.62 -17.52
CA ASN A 53 -0.10 -2.41 -18.31
C ASN A 53 -0.80 -3.53 -17.51
N LEU A 54 -1.05 -3.31 -16.21
CA LEU A 54 -1.69 -4.28 -15.32
C LEU A 54 -3.21 -4.12 -15.32
N THR A 55 -3.93 -5.24 -15.24
CA THR A 55 -5.38 -5.24 -15.01
C THR A 55 -5.70 -5.18 -13.52
N GLU A 56 -6.91 -4.70 -13.18
CA GLU A 56 -7.41 -4.71 -11.79
C GLU A 56 -7.39 -6.12 -11.18
N ALA A 57 -7.79 -7.14 -11.96
CA ALA A 57 -7.80 -8.53 -11.51
C ALA A 57 -6.39 -9.04 -11.20
N ARG A 58 -5.39 -8.67 -12.02
CA ARG A 58 -4.00 -9.05 -11.77
C ARG A 58 -3.46 -8.41 -10.50
N LEU A 59 -3.77 -7.14 -10.27
CA LEU A 59 -3.40 -6.46 -9.04
C LEU A 59 -4.07 -7.10 -7.81
N GLU A 60 -5.35 -7.47 -7.92
CA GLU A 60 -6.05 -8.18 -6.85
C GLU A 60 -5.38 -9.52 -6.50
N GLU A 61 -4.91 -10.26 -7.50
CA GLU A 61 -4.19 -11.50 -7.29
C GLU A 61 -2.85 -11.27 -6.56
N LEU A 62 -2.07 -10.29 -7.04
CA LEU A 62 -0.76 -9.95 -6.49
C LEU A 62 -0.86 -9.47 -5.03
N PHE A 63 -1.86 -8.66 -4.71
CA PHE A 63 -2.05 -8.10 -3.37
C PHE A 63 -2.93 -8.94 -2.45
N ARG A 64 -3.41 -10.12 -2.90
CA ARG A 64 -4.44 -10.91 -2.17
C ARG A 64 -4.09 -11.18 -0.70
N ASN A 65 -2.80 -11.43 -0.43
CA ASN A 65 -2.29 -11.79 0.89
C ASN A 65 -1.65 -10.63 1.64
N ILE A 66 -1.46 -9.49 0.98
CA ILE A 66 -0.77 -8.33 1.54
C ILE A 66 -1.71 -7.60 2.49
N THR A 67 -1.20 -7.34 3.68
CA THR A 67 -1.91 -6.67 4.77
C THR A 67 -1.20 -5.41 5.24
N SER A 68 0.10 -5.28 4.96
CA SER A 68 0.90 -4.10 5.27
C SER A 68 1.88 -3.80 4.14
N VAL A 69 2.14 -2.52 3.89
CA VAL A 69 3.24 -2.09 3.03
C VAL A 69 4.11 -1.09 3.77
N VAL A 70 5.36 -1.48 3.99
CA VAL A 70 6.40 -0.66 4.59
C VAL A 70 7.22 -0.02 3.47
N GLY A 71 7.02 1.28 3.27
CA GLY A 71 7.58 2.04 2.15
C GLY A 71 6.50 2.80 1.37
N LYS A 72 6.53 2.75 0.04
CA LYS A 72 5.63 3.56 -0.81
C LYS A 72 4.91 2.71 -1.85
N VAL A 73 3.59 2.86 -1.92
CA VAL A 73 2.80 2.46 -3.09
C VAL A 73 2.38 3.72 -3.85
N ALA A 74 2.70 3.79 -5.14
CA ALA A 74 2.26 4.83 -6.04
C ALA A 74 1.38 4.23 -7.15
N VAL A 75 0.20 4.81 -7.37
CA VAL A 75 -0.67 4.49 -8.51
C VAL A 75 -0.88 5.79 -9.29
N GLU A 76 -0.20 5.92 -10.43
CA GLU A 76 -0.13 7.19 -11.15
C GLU A 76 -0.44 7.05 -12.64
N GLN A 77 -1.25 7.95 -13.19
CA GLN A 77 -1.50 8.01 -14.65
C GLN A 77 -2.01 6.70 -15.28
N THR A 78 -2.78 5.90 -14.52
CA THR A 78 -3.34 4.64 -15.01
C THR A 78 -4.72 4.82 -15.64
N LEU A 79 -5.16 3.81 -16.40
CA LEU A 79 -6.53 3.68 -16.89
C LEU A 79 -7.44 2.83 -15.97
N LEU A 80 -6.97 2.51 -14.76
CA LEU A 80 -7.73 1.72 -13.80
C LEU A 80 -8.96 2.50 -13.32
N LYS A 81 -10.10 1.82 -13.19
CA LYS A 81 -11.33 2.42 -12.69
C LYS A 81 -11.49 2.22 -11.19
N ARG A 82 -10.90 1.17 -10.66
CA ARG A 82 -11.02 0.74 -9.27
C ARG A 82 -9.69 0.23 -8.74
N LEU A 83 -9.33 0.66 -7.53
CA LEU A 83 -8.19 0.12 -6.78
C LEU A 83 -8.67 -0.84 -5.69
N THR A 84 -9.36 -1.91 -6.10
CA THR A 84 -9.91 -2.94 -5.21
C THR A 84 -8.86 -3.84 -4.59
N PHE A 85 -7.68 -3.92 -5.20
CA PHE A 85 -6.56 -4.72 -4.68
C PHE A 85 -6.04 -4.24 -3.31
N LEU A 86 -6.35 -2.99 -2.93
CA LEU A 86 -5.98 -2.42 -1.63
C LEU A 86 -6.93 -2.82 -0.49
N LYS A 87 -8.04 -3.52 -0.77
CA LYS A 87 -9.11 -3.84 0.20
C LYS A 87 -8.63 -4.57 1.45
N ASN A 88 -7.55 -5.34 1.33
CA ASN A 88 -6.99 -6.13 2.42
C ASN A 88 -5.88 -5.42 3.19
N VAL A 89 -5.36 -4.30 2.69
CA VAL A 89 -4.22 -3.62 3.28
C VAL A 89 -4.70 -2.76 4.45
N ALA A 90 -4.20 -3.08 5.63
CA ALA A 90 -4.52 -2.42 6.89
C ALA A 90 -3.57 -1.27 7.22
N ALA A 91 -2.33 -1.32 6.70
CA ALA A 91 -1.31 -0.32 7.00
C ALA A 91 -0.46 0.06 5.78
N PHE A 92 -0.19 1.36 5.63
CA PHE A 92 0.77 1.91 4.67
C PHE A 92 1.72 2.88 5.36
N SER A 93 3.02 2.83 5.05
CA SER A 93 3.88 3.97 5.36
C SER A 93 3.60 5.15 4.42
N THR A 94 3.40 4.92 3.12
CA THR A 94 3.02 6.00 2.18
C THR A 94 2.18 5.44 1.04
N LEU A 95 1.05 6.11 0.77
CA LEU A 95 0.17 5.80 -0.35
C LEU A 95 0.02 7.06 -1.21
N ALA A 96 0.34 6.96 -2.50
CA ALA A 96 0.17 8.02 -3.48
C ALA A 96 -0.71 7.54 -4.62
N ILE A 97 -1.81 8.24 -4.88
CA ILE A 97 -2.76 7.96 -5.95
C ILE A 97 -2.98 9.26 -6.72
N SER A 98 -2.44 9.35 -7.93
CA SER A 98 -2.45 10.62 -8.67
C SER A 98 -2.74 10.49 -10.15
N GLU A 99 -3.50 11.44 -10.69
CA GLU A 99 -3.68 11.59 -12.14
C GLU A 99 -4.31 10.38 -12.84
N ASN A 100 -5.14 9.61 -12.12
CA ASN A 100 -5.87 8.49 -12.71
C ASN A 100 -7.22 9.00 -13.23
N ALA A 101 -7.26 9.34 -14.52
CA ALA A 101 -8.40 10.01 -15.16
C ALA A 101 -9.72 9.23 -15.06
N LEU A 102 -9.65 7.89 -15.02
CA LEU A 102 -10.81 7.00 -14.99
C LEU A 102 -11.14 6.45 -13.60
N LEU A 103 -10.35 6.79 -12.58
CA LEU A 103 -10.49 6.22 -11.24
C LEU A 103 -11.76 6.74 -10.55
N THR A 104 -12.63 5.82 -10.17
CA THR A 104 -13.93 6.12 -9.53
C THR A 104 -14.07 5.54 -8.14
N GLN A 105 -13.28 4.51 -7.81
CA GLN A 105 -13.41 3.77 -6.56
C GLN A 105 -12.05 3.40 -5.96
N LEU A 106 -11.95 3.60 -4.65
CA LEU A 106 -10.82 3.21 -3.83
C LEU A 106 -11.32 2.34 -2.67
N SER A 107 -10.83 1.09 -2.56
CA SER A 107 -11.23 0.16 -1.50
C SER A 107 -10.14 0.10 -0.43
N LEU A 108 -10.37 0.81 0.67
CA LEU A 108 -9.47 0.90 1.83
C LEU A 108 -10.19 0.44 3.10
N ASP A 109 -11.03 -0.58 2.98
CA ASP A 109 -11.96 -1.06 3.99
C ASP A 109 -11.25 -1.46 5.29
N LYS A 110 -10.06 -2.06 5.18
CA LYS A 110 -9.24 -2.50 6.32
C LYS A 110 -8.21 -1.47 6.79
N LEU A 111 -8.01 -0.37 6.06
CA LEU A 111 -6.98 0.62 6.38
C LEU A 111 -7.26 1.25 7.75
N ASN A 112 -6.39 1.03 8.72
CA ASN A 112 -6.54 1.51 10.09
C ASN A 112 -5.28 2.20 10.63
N SER A 113 -4.16 2.16 9.91
CA SER A 113 -2.93 2.86 10.27
C SER A 113 -2.21 3.43 9.05
N SER A 114 -1.58 4.58 9.22
CA SER A 114 -0.56 5.06 8.29
C SER A 114 0.58 5.77 9.03
N ASP A 115 1.81 5.34 8.77
CA ASP A 115 3.01 5.90 9.41
C ASP A 115 3.64 7.03 8.60
N GLY A 116 2.99 7.48 7.54
CA GLY A 116 3.49 8.55 6.68
C GLY A 116 2.39 9.16 5.83
N LYS A 117 2.71 9.55 4.60
CA LYS A 117 1.84 10.45 3.83
C LYS A 117 0.80 9.69 3.00
N ILE A 118 -0.46 10.13 3.08
CA ILE A 118 -1.51 9.73 2.14
C ILE A 118 -1.74 10.87 1.15
N VAL A 119 -1.48 10.63 -0.13
CA VAL A 119 -1.66 11.60 -1.21
C VAL A 119 -2.66 11.03 -2.21
N VAL A 120 -3.80 11.70 -2.39
CA VAL A 120 -4.82 11.33 -3.37
C VAL A 120 -5.19 12.59 -4.16
N VAL A 121 -4.57 12.79 -5.33
CA VAL A 121 -4.68 14.07 -6.03
C VAL A 121 -5.01 13.92 -7.51
N ARG A 122 -5.79 14.86 -8.07
CA ARG A 122 -6.08 14.90 -9.51
C ARG A 122 -6.70 13.60 -10.06
N ASN A 123 -7.63 12.98 -9.33
CA ASN A 123 -8.42 11.85 -9.83
C ASN A 123 -9.86 12.33 -10.06
N PRO A 124 -10.18 12.92 -11.23
CA PRO A 124 -11.35 13.78 -11.42
C PRO A 124 -12.71 13.06 -11.27
N LEU A 125 -12.73 11.73 -11.31
CA LEU A 125 -13.95 10.93 -11.13
C LEU A 125 -14.05 10.27 -9.74
N LEU A 126 -13.01 10.37 -8.91
CA LEU A 126 -12.94 9.72 -7.60
C LEU A 126 -13.62 10.58 -6.53
N ASN A 127 -14.58 10.01 -5.82
CA ASN A 127 -15.22 10.66 -4.68
C ASN A 127 -14.59 10.16 -3.37
N MET A 128 -13.89 11.05 -2.66
CA MET A 128 -13.24 10.73 -1.38
C MET A 128 -14.12 10.98 -0.17
N SER A 129 -15.31 11.57 -0.30
CA SER A 129 -16.16 12.01 0.83
C SER A 129 -16.44 10.89 1.84
N LYS A 130 -16.65 9.66 1.37
CA LYS A 130 -16.92 8.49 2.24
C LYS A 130 -15.68 7.99 3.01
N LEU A 131 -14.49 8.40 2.60
CA LEU A 131 -13.22 7.99 3.20
C LEU A 131 -12.64 9.08 4.13
N CYS A 132 -13.19 10.30 4.14
CA CYS A 132 -12.58 11.44 4.84
C CYS A 132 -12.43 11.23 6.35
N ASP A 133 -13.50 10.82 7.04
CA ASP A 133 -13.46 10.53 8.49
C ASP A 133 -12.39 9.49 8.84
N ARG A 134 -12.17 8.52 7.94
CA ARG A 134 -11.11 7.52 8.11
C ARG A 134 -9.74 8.14 7.88
N MET A 135 -9.57 8.91 6.81
CA MET A 135 -8.30 9.57 6.49
C MET A 135 -7.85 10.52 7.61
N ASP A 136 -8.77 11.33 8.15
CA ASP A 136 -8.49 12.25 9.25
C ASP A 136 -8.02 11.53 10.52
N LYS A 137 -8.58 10.35 10.80
CA LYS A 137 -8.19 9.52 11.96
C LYS A 137 -6.81 8.88 11.81
N ILE A 138 -6.47 8.40 10.62
CA ILE A 138 -5.27 7.57 10.43
C ILE A 138 -4.05 8.36 9.97
N SER A 139 -4.23 9.51 9.30
CA SER A 139 -3.11 10.22 8.70
C SER A 139 -2.44 11.21 9.64
N ASN A 140 -2.99 11.46 10.85
CA ASN A 140 -2.48 12.46 11.80
C ASN A 140 -2.17 13.82 11.13
N GLY A 141 -3.00 14.25 10.17
CA GLY A 141 -2.79 15.48 9.38
C GLY A 141 -1.82 15.35 8.19
N TYR A 142 -1.08 14.26 8.02
CA TYR A 142 -0.18 14.01 6.89
C TYR A 142 -0.93 13.48 5.65
N ARG A 143 -1.96 14.22 5.21
CA ARG A 143 -2.70 13.92 3.99
C ARG A 143 -2.72 15.08 3.00
N MET A 144 -2.80 14.75 1.72
CA MET A 144 -3.09 15.72 0.66
C MET A 144 -4.14 15.10 -0.25
N ILE A 145 -5.38 15.60 -0.17
CA ILE A 145 -6.51 15.12 -0.95
C ILE A 145 -7.08 16.33 -1.69
N ALA A 146 -6.80 16.44 -2.99
CA ALA A 146 -7.13 17.64 -3.76
C ALA A 146 -7.34 17.35 -5.25
N GLY A 147 -8.32 17.99 -5.88
CA GLY A 147 -8.59 17.85 -7.31
C GLY A 147 -9.21 16.51 -7.67
N ASN A 148 -9.90 15.86 -6.73
CA ASN A 148 -10.75 14.71 -7.01
C ASN A 148 -12.20 15.16 -7.25
N LYS A 149 -13.10 14.25 -7.64
CA LYS A 149 -14.53 14.56 -7.83
C LYS A 149 -15.16 15.16 -6.56
N ALA A 150 -14.74 14.66 -5.42
CA ALA A 150 -15.01 15.24 -4.12
C ALA A 150 -13.80 14.99 -3.23
N ASP A 151 -13.26 16.05 -2.65
CA ASP A 151 -12.13 15.99 -1.74
C ASP A 151 -12.59 15.85 -0.29
N CYS A 152 -11.62 15.60 0.59
CA CYS A 152 -11.83 15.71 2.03
C CYS A 152 -11.51 17.14 2.40
N GLY A 153 -12.55 17.89 2.79
CA GLY A 153 -12.53 19.34 3.00
C GLY A 153 -11.26 19.87 3.67
N GLU A 154 -10.96 21.14 3.43
CA GLU A 154 -9.72 21.78 3.86
C GLU A 154 -9.47 21.52 5.35
N SER A 155 -8.40 20.77 5.63
CA SER A 155 -7.75 20.82 6.94
C SER A 155 -7.24 22.24 7.10
N SER A 156 -8.06 23.09 7.70
CA SER A 156 -7.71 24.44 8.12
C SER A 156 -6.70 24.32 9.25
N THR A 157 -5.43 24.18 8.91
CA THR A 157 -4.35 24.58 9.80
C THR A 157 -4.26 26.10 9.71
N GLY A 158 -5.01 26.77 10.58
CA GLY A 158 -4.74 28.16 10.97
C GLY A 158 -3.47 28.25 11.81
#